data_AF-A0A5N8YNJ9-F1
#
_entry.id   AF-A0A5N8YNJ9-F1
#
_cell.length_a   1.000
_cell.length_b   1.000
_cell.length_c   1.000
_cell.angle_alpha   90.00
_cell.angle_beta   90.00
_cell.angle_gamma   90.00
#
_symmetry.space_group_name_H-M   'P 1'
#
loop_
_entity.id
_entity.type
_entity.pdbx_description
1 polymer ?
#
loop_
_entity_poly.entity_id
_entity_poly.type
_entity_poly.pdbx_seq_one_letter_code
_entity_poly.pdbx_strand_id
1 'polypeptide(L)'
;MAATELLEQLRGYGVSVTVDIDELVLRPGSRIPSTLLLKVRQHKHELIQELPTTYGDGQSPPLDRPPATEQELRRLMDYIADADTFDAWLDWAMNYTDPAETSRWNPSQ
;
A
#
# COMPACT_ATOMS: atom_id res chain seq x y z
N MET A 1 -25.78 -10.03 2.71
CA MET A 1 -24.82 -9.29 3.56
C MET A 1 -23.77 -8.77 2.62
N ALA A 2 -23.61 -7.46 2.54
CA ALA A 2 -22.65 -6.83 1.63
C ALA A 2 -21.23 -6.90 2.21
N ALA A 3 -20.21 -6.86 1.35
CA ALA A 3 -18.80 -6.83 1.76
C ALA A 3 -18.50 -5.68 2.74
N THR A 4 -19.11 -4.50 2.51
CA THR A 4 -19.02 -3.32 3.39
C THR A 4 -19.59 -3.57 4.79
N GLU A 5 -20.74 -4.26 4.92
CA GLU A 5 -21.31 -4.61 6.23
C GLU A 5 -20.38 -5.55 7.02
N LEU A 6 -19.69 -6.45 6.31
CA LEU A 6 -18.74 -7.38 6.91
C LEU A 6 -17.46 -6.67 7.40
N LEU A 7 -16.97 -5.68 6.64
CA LEU A 7 -15.85 -4.82 7.05
C LEU A 7 -16.20 -3.99 8.29
N GLU A 8 -17.39 -3.41 8.35
CA GLU A 8 -17.86 -2.66 9.53
C GLU A 8 -18.01 -3.55 10.77
N GLN A 9 -18.51 -4.79 10.60
CA GLN A 9 -18.53 -5.74 11.70
C GLN A 9 -17.13 -6.05 12.21
N LEU A 10 -16.17 -6.35 11.33
CA LEU A 10 -14.78 -6.63 11.70
C LEU A 10 -14.15 -5.44 12.43
N ARG A 11 -14.40 -4.21 11.97
CA ARG A 11 -13.99 -2.98 12.65
C ARG A 11 -14.58 -2.87 14.06
N GLY A 12 -15.84 -3.25 14.25
CA GLY A 12 -16.49 -3.34 15.55
C GLY A 12 -15.82 -4.29 16.54
N TYR A 13 -15.13 -5.33 16.04
CA TYR A 13 -14.30 -6.24 16.84
C TYR A 13 -12.85 -5.72 17.05
N GLY A 14 -12.53 -4.55 16.52
CA GLY A 14 -11.18 -3.98 16.51
C GLY A 14 -10.23 -4.73 15.59
N VAL A 15 -10.75 -5.30 14.50
CA VAL A 15 -9.99 -6.03 13.49
C VAL A 15 -9.78 -5.12 12.29
N SER A 16 -8.53 -4.86 11.95
CA SER A 16 -8.14 -4.23 10.70
C SER A 16 -8.07 -5.27 9.59
N VAL A 17 -8.60 -4.91 8.42
CA VAL A 17 -8.61 -5.72 7.22
C VAL A 17 -7.82 -5.00 6.14
N THR A 18 -6.79 -5.64 5.61
CA THR A 18 -5.95 -5.10 4.53
C THR A 18 -5.83 -6.14 3.42
N VAL A 19 -5.58 -5.69 2.19
CA VAL A 19 -5.26 -6.58 1.06
C VAL A 19 -3.77 -6.46 0.77
N ASP A 20 -3.07 -7.58 0.86
CA ASP A 20 -1.68 -7.73 0.40
C ASP A 20 -1.70 -8.43 -0.96
N ILE A 21 -1.58 -7.64 -2.03
CA ILE A 21 -1.65 -8.05 -3.45
C ILE A 21 -3.00 -8.68 -3.85
N ASP A 22 -3.32 -9.85 -3.32
CA ASP A 22 -4.57 -10.62 -3.53
C ASP A 22 -4.95 -11.48 -2.31
N GLU A 23 -4.24 -11.28 -1.18
CA GLU A 23 -4.50 -11.97 0.07
C GLU A 23 -5.06 -11.03 1.12
N LEU A 24 -6.12 -11.51 1.77
CA LEU A 24 -6.84 -10.73 2.77
C LEU A 24 -6.20 -10.95 4.14
N VAL A 25 -5.57 -9.92 4.68
CA VAL A 25 -4.86 -9.95 5.95
C VAL A 25 -5.74 -9.34 7.04
N LEU A 26 -6.02 -10.14 8.07
CA LEU A 26 -6.87 -9.76 9.19
C LEU A 26 -6.04 -9.67 10.47
N ARG A 27 -6.02 -8.49 11.12
CA ARG A 27 -5.26 -8.29 12.38
C ARG A 27 -6.07 -7.52 13.42
N PRO A 28 -6.17 -8.01 14.68
CA PRO A 28 -5.64 -9.27 15.20
C PRO A 28 -6.59 -10.46 14.91
N GLY A 29 -6.04 -11.54 14.34
CA GLY A 29 -6.80 -12.76 14.02
C GLY A 29 -7.42 -13.47 15.24
N SER A 30 -6.90 -13.23 16.45
CA SER A 30 -7.37 -13.83 17.70
C SER A 30 -8.74 -13.32 18.16
N ARG A 31 -9.19 -12.16 17.65
CA ARG A 31 -10.48 -11.56 18.00
C ARG A 31 -11.60 -11.95 17.03
N ILE A 32 -11.32 -12.79 16.04
CA ILE A 32 -12.27 -13.10 14.97
C ILE A 32 -13.00 -14.40 15.30
N PRO A 33 -14.34 -14.36 15.48
CA PRO A 33 -15.16 -15.55 15.57
C PRO A 33 -15.03 -16.42 14.31
N SER A 34 -15.04 -17.74 14.48
CA SER A 34 -14.98 -18.70 13.36
C SER A 34 -16.14 -18.54 12.37
N THR A 35 -17.30 -18.11 12.84
CA THR A 35 -18.47 -17.80 12.01
C THR A 35 -18.24 -16.58 11.11
N LEU A 36 -17.47 -15.58 11.56
CA LEU A 36 -17.06 -14.43 10.75
C LEU A 36 -15.94 -14.80 9.77
N LEU A 37 -14.97 -15.63 10.17
CA LEU A 37 -13.95 -16.14 9.26
C LEU A 37 -14.54 -16.90 8.07
N LEU A 38 -15.58 -17.69 8.30
CA LEU A 38 -16.27 -18.41 7.22
C LEU A 38 -16.90 -17.46 6.22
N LYS A 39 -17.55 -16.39 6.70
CA LYS A 39 -18.14 -15.34 5.85
C LYS A 39 -17.08 -14.56 5.08
N VAL A 40 -15.97 -14.21 5.73
CA VAL A 40 -14.83 -13.53 5.07
C VAL A 40 -14.26 -14.40 3.96
N ARG A 41 -14.10 -15.70 4.18
CA ARG A 41 -13.67 -16.65 3.15
C ARG A 41 -14.67 -16.75 2.00
N GLN A 42 -15.96 -16.80 2.31
CA GLN A 42 -17.01 -16.89 1.29
C GLN A 42 -17.09 -15.64 0.42
N HIS A 43 -16.84 -14.46 1.00
CA HIS A 43 -16.89 -13.16 0.34
C HIS A 43 -15.50 -12.58 0.00
N LYS A 44 -14.44 -13.41 -0.04
CA LYS A 44 -13.05 -12.94 -0.21
C LYS A 44 -12.89 -12.00 -1.41
N HIS A 45 -13.40 -12.39 -2.58
CA HIS A 45 -13.25 -11.62 -3.82
C HIS A 45 -13.95 -10.25 -3.75
N GLU A 46 -15.15 -10.19 -3.18
CA GLU A 46 -15.89 -8.94 -3.02
C GLU A 46 -15.17 -8.01 -2.03
N LEU A 47 -14.62 -8.57 -0.94
CA LEU A 47 -13.86 -7.78 0.03
C LEU A 47 -12.56 -7.23 -0.57
N ILE A 48 -11.88 -7.99 -1.45
CA ILE A 48 -10.68 -7.52 -2.13
C ILE A 48 -10.99 -6.35 -3.07
N GLN A 49 -12.13 -6.39 -3.76
CA GLN A 49 -12.55 -5.29 -4.64
C GLN A 49 -12.93 -4.01 -3.89
N GLU A 50 -13.47 -4.14 -2.67
CA GLU A 50 -13.88 -3.01 -1.85
C GLU A 50 -12.72 -2.40 -1.03
N LEU A 51 -11.61 -3.12 -0.88
CA LEU A 51 -10.47 -2.67 -0.10
C LEU A 51 -9.38 -2.08 -0.99
N PRO A 52 -8.74 -0.97 -0.58
CA PRO A 52 -7.56 -0.48 -1.26
C PRO A 52 -6.43 -1.52 -1.14
N THR A 53 -5.89 -1.96 -2.28
CA THR A 53 -4.72 -2.84 -2.32
C THR A 53 -3.51 -2.11 -1.77
N THR A 54 -2.87 -2.70 -0.76
CA THR A 54 -1.58 -2.24 -0.23
C THR A 54 -0.51 -3.18 -0.78
N TYR A 55 0.50 -2.64 -1.44
CA TYR A 55 1.60 -3.38 -2.07
C TYR A 55 2.84 -3.44 -1.18
N GLY A 56 3.06 -2.40 -0.38
CA GLY A 56 4.18 -2.23 0.54
C GLY A 56 3.89 -2.76 1.94
N ASP A 57 4.87 -2.56 2.81
CA ASP A 57 4.84 -2.99 4.22
C ASP A 57 4.28 -1.91 5.17
N GLY A 58 3.64 -0.87 4.62
CA GLY A 58 3.15 0.28 5.38
C GLY A 58 4.24 1.25 5.82
N GLN A 59 5.50 1.08 5.40
CA GLN A 59 6.54 2.09 5.60
C GLN A 59 6.54 3.12 4.46
N SER A 60 6.92 4.35 4.79
CA SER A 60 7.12 5.40 3.78
C SER A 60 8.25 5.05 2.81
N PRO A 61 8.10 5.35 1.50
CA PRO A 61 9.18 5.22 0.54
C PRO A 61 10.26 6.29 0.76
N PRO A 62 11.49 6.07 0.26
CA PRO A 62 12.44 7.16 0.10
C PRO A 62 11.90 8.16 -0.94
N LEU A 63 11.80 9.43 -0.56
CA LEU A 63 11.27 10.52 -1.40
C LEU A 63 12.36 11.41 -1.98
N ASP A 64 13.59 11.25 -1.50
CA ASP A 64 14.78 12.00 -1.90
C ASP A 64 15.53 11.36 -3.07
N ARG A 65 15.18 10.13 -3.43
CA ARG A 65 15.82 9.35 -4.49
C ARG A 65 14.85 8.37 -5.14
N PRO A 66 15.11 7.93 -6.39
CA PRO A 66 14.35 6.86 -6.99
C PRO A 66 14.45 5.55 -6.17
N PRO A 67 13.41 4.70 -6.21
CA PRO A 67 13.42 3.42 -5.54
C PRO A 67 14.50 2.51 -6.13
N ALA A 68 15.32 1.92 -5.27
CA ALA A 68 16.42 1.03 -5.65
C ALA A 68 16.03 -0.45 -5.59
N THR A 69 14.92 -0.79 -4.91
CA THR A 69 14.45 -2.17 -4.74
C THR A 69 12.96 -2.28 -5.05
N GLU A 70 12.50 -3.49 -5.36
CA GLU A 70 11.07 -3.75 -5.57
C GLU A 70 10.24 -3.39 -4.32
N GLN A 71 10.77 -3.59 -3.11
CA GLN A 71 10.08 -3.20 -1.88
C GLN A 71 9.93 -1.68 -1.77
N GLU A 72 10.95 -0.91 -2.14
CA GLU A 72 10.85 0.55 -2.20
C GLU A 72 9.86 1.02 -3.28
N LEU A 73 9.81 0.33 -4.43
CA LEU A 73 8.81 0.59 -5.47
C LEU A 73 7.38 0.33 -4.96
N ARG A 74 7.17 -0.78 -4.23
CA ARG A 74 5.88 -1.12 -3.63
C ARG A 74 5.43 -0.09 -2.59
N ARG A 75 6.35 0.37 -1.73
CA ARG A 75 6.08 1.49 -0.81
C ARG A 75 5.76 2.78 -1.53
N LEU A 76 6.42 3.04 -2.66
CA LEU A 76 6.15 4.22 -3.48
C LEU A 76 4.75 4.15 -4.10
N MET A 77 4.36 2.99 -4.64
CA MET A 77 3.02 2.77 -5.18
C MET A 77 1.94 3.01 -4.13
N ASP A 78 2.13 2.55 -2.89
CA ASP A 78 1.20 2.83 -1.79
C ASP A 78 1.16 4.32 -1.43
N TYR A 79 2.32 4.97 -1.40
CA TYR A 79 2.42 6.37 -1.05
C TYR A 79 1.71 7.25 -2.06
N ILE A 80 1.92 7.04 -3.37
CA ILE A 80 1.31 7.83 -4.45
C ILE A 80 -0.10 7.37 -4.82
N ALA A 81 -0.68 6.42 -4.08
CA ALA A 81 -2.08 6.05 -4.24
C ALA A 81 -3.03 7.19 -3.81
N ASP A 82 -2.56 8.09 -2.96
CA ASP A 82 -3.24 9.34 -2.60
C ASP A 82 -2.90 10.45 -3.61
N ALA A 83 -3.89 11.30 -3.92
CA ALA A 83 -3.74 12.33 -4.97
C ALA A 83 -2.76 13.44 -4.56
N ASP A 84 -2.77 13.86 -3.30
CA ASP A 84 -1.92 14.95 -2.83
C ASP A 84 -0.44 14.51 -2.77
N THR A 85 -0.20 13.26 -2.36
CA THR A 85 1.13 12.66 -2.33
C THR A 85 1.66 12.36 -3.74
N PHE A 86 0.79 12.00 -4.69
CA PHE A 86 1.15 11.85 -6.10
C PHE A 86 1.63 13.19 -6.68
N ASP A 87 0.91 14.28 -6.48
CA ASP A 87 1.28 15.61 -7.00
C ASP A 87 2.64 16.08 -6.44
N ALA A 88 2.85 15.91 -5.12
CA ALA A 88 4.12 16.24 -4.48
C ALA A 88 5.29 15.38 -5.00
N TRP A 89 5.05 14.08 -5.21
CA TRP A 89 6.06 13.18 -5.78
C TRP A 89 6.36 13.52 -7.24
N LEU A 90 5.35 13.87 -8.04
CA LEU A 90 5.51 14.23 -9.45
C LEU A 90 6.35 15.50 -9.61
N ASP A 91 6.11 16.53 -8.79
CA ASP A 91 6.91 17.76 -8.79
C ASP A 91 8.38 17.48 -8.47
N TRP A 92 8.65 16.68 -7.43
CA TRP A 92 10.01 16.23 -7.13
C TRP A 92 10.63 15.45 -8.30
N ALA A 93 9.91 14.46 -8.85
CA ALA A 93 10.43 13.60 -9.90
C ALA A 93 10.77 14.37 -11.19
N MET A 94 9.99 15.40 -11.51
CA MET A 94 10.26 16.29 -12.65
C MET A 94 11.49 17.18 -12.45
N ASN A 95 11.82 17.53 -11.20
CA ASN A 95 12.97 18.38 -10.85
C ASN A 95 14.21 17.58 -10.41
N TYR A 96 14.08 16.27 -10.24
CA TYR A 96 15.18 15.39 -9.84
C TYR A 96 16.21 15.28 -10.98
N THR A 97 17.47 15.58 -10.66
CA THR A 97 18.61 15.31 -11.54
C THR A 97 19.47 14.27 -10.86
N ASP A 98 19.75 13.16 -11.53
CA ASP A 98 20.60 12.11 -10.97
C ASP A 98 22.03 12.67 -10.78
N PRO A 99 22.59 12.62 -9.55
CA PRO A 99 23.97 13.02 -9.34
C PRO A 99 24.97 12.23 -10.22
N ALA A 100 24.64 11.00 -10.63
CA ALA A 100 25.42 10.23 -11.59
C ALA A 100 25.41 10.85 -13.01
N GLU A 101 24.30 11.47 -13.42
CA GLU A 101 24.23 12.22 -14.70
C GLU A 101 25.06 13.51 -14.63
N THR A 102 25.05 14.22 -13.50
CA THR A 102 25.90 15.42 -13.33
C THR A 102 27.39 15.09 -13.38
N SER A 103 27.80 13.92 -12.88
CA SER A 103 29.19 13.46 -12.90
C SER A 103 29.69 13.11 -14.30
N ARG A 104 28.81 12.65 -15.19
CA ARG A 104 29.15 12.32 -16.58
C ARG A 104 29.56 13.54 -17.41
N TRP A 105 29.05 14.72 -17.07
CA TRP A 105 29.30 15.96 -17.79
C TRP A 105 30.40 16.84 -17.18
N ASN A 106 30.91 16.49 -15.99
CA ASN A 106 31.98 17.25 -15.34
C ASN A 106 33.14 16.33 -14.88
N PRO A 107 33.95 15.80 -15.81
CA PRO A 107 35.02 14.84 -15.52
C PRO A 107 36.28 15.46 -14.90
N SER A 108 36.17 16.53 -14.11
CA SER A 108 37.35 17.23 -13.55
C SER A 108 37.10 17.80 -12.15
N GLN A 109 37.24 16.94 -11.15
CA GLN A 109 37.77 17.26 -9.81
C GLN A 109 38.85 16.23 -9.51
#